data_AF-A0A4P8RYW1-F1
#
_entry.id   AF-A0A4P8RYW1-F1
#
_cell.length_a   1.000
_cell.length_b   1.000
_cell.length_c   1.000
_cell.angle_alpha   90.00
_cell.angle_beta   90.00
_cell.angle_gamma   90.00
#
_symmetry.space_group_name_H-M   'P 1'
#
loop_
_entity.id
_entity.type
_entity.pdbx_description
1 polymer ?
#
loop_
_entity_poly.entity_id
_entity_poly.type
_entity_poly.pdbx_seq_one_letter_code
_entity_poly.pdbx_strand_id
1 'polypeptide(L)'
;MQQIKFVKEPKPINVSHDTYRRECCYTRGVHIPFDDFVGILESMSHDTKLYFEFHNPGKQIAPGTYLNGHAGLARSIVNYYLNTKDMNVNSVIGQDFYVKII
;
A
#
# COMPACT_ATOMS: atom_id res chain seq x y z
N MET A 1 4.47 -7.64 18.01
CA MET A 1 3.59 -7.12 16.94
C MET A 1 4.40 -6.20 16.06
N GLN A 2 4.39 -6.42 14.75
CA GLN A 2 4.92 -5.44 13.82
C GLN A 2 3.90 -4.28 13.73
N GLN A 3 4.38 -3.04 13.63
CA GLN A 3 3.55 -1.85 13.46
C GLN A 3 3.77 -1.28 12.06
N ILE A 4 2.82 -0.48 11.56
CA ILE A 4 3.00 0.30 10.35
C ILE A 4 4.26 1.16 10.45
N LYS A 5 5.04 1.22 9.36
CA LYS A 5 6.25 2.05 9.29
C LYS A 5 6.24 2.89 8.02
N PHE A 6 6.69 4.12 8.17
CA PHE A 6 6.91 5.04 7.06
C PHE A 6 8.40 5.11 6.78
N VAL A 7 8.78 4.89 5.52
CA VAL A 7 10.17 4.79 5.13
C VAL A 7 10.48 5.82 4.04
N LYS A 8 11.60 6.50 4.20
CA LYS A 8 12.26 7.25 3.12
C LYS A 8 13.49 6.46 2.71
N GLU A 9 13.53 6.06 1.45
CA GLU A 9 14.58 5.22 0.92
C GLU A 9 15.75 6.08 0.43
N PRO A 10 17.00 5.75 0.78
CA PRO A 10 18.17 6.44 0.26
C PRO A 10 18.42 6.14 -1.23
N LYS A 11 17.85 5.03 -1.73
CA LYS A 11 17.87 4.62 -3.14
C LYS A 11 16.45 4.25 -3.57
N PRO A 12 16.03 4.55 -4.80
CA PRO A 12 14.68 4.23 -5.21
C PRO A 12 14.39 2.72 -5.21
N ILE A 13 13.14 2.38 -4.86
CA ILE A 13 12.58 1.04 -4.98
C ILE A 13 11.72 1.01 -6.24
N ASN A 14 12.04 0.07 -7.13
CA ASN A 14 11.26 -0.17 -8.33
C ASN A 14 10.19 -1.23 -8.05
N VAL A 15 8.96 -0.93 -8.44
CA VAL A 15 7.83 -1.84 -8.32
C VAL A 15 7.18 -1.97 -9.70
N SER A 16 7.04 -3.19 -10.19
CA SER A 16 6.45 -3.43 -11.51
C SER A 16 4.98 -2.99 -11.54
N HIS A 17 4.58 -2.38 -12.64
CA HIS A 17 3.18 -2.08 -12.96
C HIS A 17 2.84 -2.77 -14.29
N ASP A 18 2.45 -4.05 -14.19
CA ASP A 18 2.40 -4.94 -15.35
C ASP A 18 1.37 -4.49 -16.41
N THR A 19 0.26 -3.89 -15.99
CA THR A 19 -0.75 -3.32 -16.91
C THR A 19 -0.19 -2.23 -17.82
N TYR A 20 0.70 -1.38 -17.31
CA TYR A 20 1.37 -0.33 -18.09
C TYR A 20 2.74 -0.76 -18.62
N ARG A 21 3.17 -2.00 -18.34
CA ARG A 21 4.48 -2.56 -18.73
C ARG A 21 5.65 -1.63 -18.38
N ARG A 22 5.60 -1.03 -17.19
CA ARG A 22 6.63 -0.12 -16.67
C ARG A 22 6.99 -0.44 -15.23
N GLU A 23 8.12 0.08 -14.78
CA GLU A 23 8.47 0.14 -13.36
C GLU A 23 8.09 1.50 -12.78
N CYS A 24 7.37 1.49 -11.66
CA CYS A 24 7.17 2.67 -10.85
C CYS A 24 8.33 2.79 -9.85
N CYS A 25 8.91 3.98 -9.77
CA CYS A 25 10.11 4.26 -9.00
C CYS A 25 9.74 5.11 -7.78
N TYR A 26 9.97 4.59 -6.57
CA TYR A 26 9.54 5.22 -5.33
C TYR A 26 10.72 5.42 -4.37
N THR A 27 10.82 6.60 -3.77
CA THR A 27 11.75 6.87 -2.65
C THR A 27 11.05 6.80 -1.30
N ARG A 28 9.78 6.38 -1.29
CA ARG A 28 8.91 6.41 -0.13
C ARG A 28 8.10 5.13 -0.02
N GLY A 29 8.11 4.56 1.16
CA GLY A 29 7.46 3.30 1.46
C GLY A 29 6.54 3.38 2.67
N VAL A 30 5.50 2.56 2.66
CA VAL A 30 4.69 2.24 3.82
C VAL A 30 4.80 0.74 4.05
N HIS A 31 5.38 0.33 5.17
CA HIS A 31 5.46 -1.09 5.53
C HIS A 31 4.29 -1.41 6.43
N ILE A 32 3.46 -2.38 6.04
CA ILE A 32 2.19 -2.69 6.69
C ILE A 32 2.21 -4.16 7.12
N PRO A 33 1.91 -4.47 8.40
CA PRO A 33 1.75 -5.85 8.86
C PRO A 33 0.75 -6.63 8.00
N PHE A 34 1.03 -7.89 7.71
CA PHE A 34 0.16 -8.73 6.88
C PHE A 34 -1.31 -8.70 7.31
N ASP A 35 -1.60 -8.94 8.60
CA ASP A 35 -2.97 -8.97 9.12
C ASP A 35 -3.70 -7.62 8.95
N ASP A 36 -2.97 -6.52 9.16
CA ASP A 36 -3.52 -5.18 8.95
C ASP A 36 -3.78 -4.93 7.46
N PHE A 37 -2.92 -5.43 6.56
CA PHE A 37 -3.12 -5.28 5.12
C PHE A 37 -4.32 -6.11 4.61
N VAL A 38 -4.54 -7.31 5.14
CA VAL A 38 -5.75 -8.10 4.86
C VAL A 38 -7.00 -7.31 5.28
N GLY A 39 -7.02 -6.75 6.49
CA GLY A 39 -8.14 -5.92 6.95
C GLY A 39 -8.35 -4.65 6.11
N ILE A 40 -7.28 -4.05 5.61
CA ILE A 40 -7.36 -2.92 4.65
C ILE A 40 -8.06 -3.37 3.36
N LEU A 41 -7.67 -4.51 2.80
CA LEU A 41 -8.30 -5.03 1.58
C LEU A 41 -9.78 -5.36 1.80
N GLU A 42 -10.12 -6.00 2.92
CA GLU A 42 -11.51 -6.36 3.22
C GLU A 42 -12.42 -5.13 3.33
N SER A 43 -11.91 -4.03 3.87
CA SER A 43 -12.65 -2.77 4.05
C SER A 43 -12.76 -1.89 2.79
N MET A 44 -12.09 -2.24 1.69
CA MET A 44 -12.19 -1.48 0.43
C MET A 44 -13.57 -1.65 -0.23
N SER A 45 -14.06 -0.54 -0.81
CA SER A 45 -15.19 -0.59 -1.75
C SER A 45 -14.84 -1.40 -3.01
N HIS A 46 -15.87 -1.86 -3.72
CA HIS A 46 -15.70 -2.62 -4.97
C HIS A 46 -14.82 -1.87 -5.98
N ASP A 47 -15.12 -0.59 -6.24
CA ASP A 47 -14.36 0.23 -7.20
C ASP A 47 -12.89 0.41 -6.78
N THR A 48 -12.64 0.54 -5.47
CA THR A 48 -11.27 0.66 -4.94
C THR A 48 -10.50 -0.65 -5.11
N LYS A 49 -11.16 -1.80 -4.91
CA LYS A 49 -10.57 -3.14 -5.15
C LYS A 49 -10.21 -3.34 -6.62
N LEU A 50 -11.11 -3.01 -7.54
CA LEU A 50 -10.85 -3.09 -8.98
C LEU A 50 -9.64 -2.22 -9.38
N TYR A 51 -9.58 -1.00 -8.84
CA TYR A 51 -8.46 -0.11 -9.13
C TYR A 51 -7.15 -0.61 -8.48
N PHE A 52 -7.22 -1.20 -7.28
CA PHE A 52 -6.07 -1.84 -6.64
C PHE A 52 -5.52 -2.99 -7.49
N GLU A 53 -6.38 -3.88 -7.99
CA GLU A 53 -6.00 -4.98 -8.87
C GLU A 53 -5.38 -4.49 -10.18
N PHE A 54 -5.90 -3.40 -10.75
CA PHE A 54 -5.32 -2.78 -11.95
C PHE A 54 -3.87 -2.31 -11.75
N HIS A 55 -3.55 -1.76 -10.57
CA HIS A 55 -2.20 -1.30 -10.20
C HIS A 55 -1.28 -2.43 -9.73
N ASN A 56 -1.85 -3.54 -9.28
CA ASN A 56 -1.13 -4.67 -8.68
C ASN A 56 -1.60 -6.03 -9.24
N PRO A 57 -1.67 -6.19 -10.57
CA PRO A 57 -2.29 -7.37 -11.17
C PRO A 57 -1.50 -8.63 -10.81
N GLY A 58 -2.20 -9.67 -10.33
CA GLY A 58 -1.59 -10.97 -10.02
C GLY A 58 -0.55 -10.95 -8.89
N LYS A 59 -0.37 -9.82 -8.18
CA LYS A 59 0.58 -9.76 -7.07
C LYS A 59 0.05 -10.51 -5.86
N GLN A 60 0.88 -11.41 -5.34
CA GLN A 60 0.53 -12.19 -4.16
C GLN A 60 0.43 -11.30 -2.92
N ILE A 61 -0.67 -11.40 -2.18
CA ILE A 61 -0.81 -10.75 -0.87
C ILE A 61 -0.11 -11.63 0.17
N ALA A 62 1.17 -11.36 0.42
CA ALA A 62 2.00 -12.10 1.37
C ALA A 62 3.15 -11.22 1.91
N PRO A 63 3.73 -11.53 3.08
CA PRO A 63 4.92 -10.85 3.57
C PRO A 63 6.07 -10.84 2.56
N GLY A 64 6.72 -9.70 2.40
CA GLY A 64 7.78 -9.46 1.42
C GLY A 64 7.29 -8.88 0.09
N THR A 65 5.98 -8.90 -0.19
CA THR A 65 5.45 -8.32 -1.44
C THR A 65 5.55 -6.80 -1.46
N TYR A 66 5.93 -6.26 -2.62
CA TYR A 66 5.93 -4.83 -2.94
C TYR A 66 4.77 -4.47 -3.89
N LEU A 67 3.96 -3.49 -3.50
CA LEU A 67 2.76 -3.05 -4.22
C LEU A 67 2.87 -1.58 -4.60
N ASN A 68 2.31 -1.23 -5.75
CA ASN A 68 2.16 0.15 -6.19
C ASN A 68 1.10 0.84 -5.33
N GLY A 69 1.50 1.94 -4.68
CA GLY A 69 0.59 2.84 -4.00
C GLY A 69 -0.23 3.65 -5.00
N HIS A 70 -1.47 3.94 -4.63
CA HIS A 70 -2.34 4.87 -5.35
C HIS A 70 -3.28 5.56 -4.36
N ALA A 71 -3.94 6.64 -4.79
CA ALA A 71 -4.74 7.48 -3.89
C ALA A 71 -5.90 6.72 -3.20
N GLY A 72 -6.53 5.78 -3.89
CA GLY A 72 -7.56 4.91 -3.31
C GLY A 72 -7.02 4.05 -2.17
N LEU A 73 -5.89 3.35 -2.40
CA LEU A 73 -5.22 2.55 -1.38
C LEU A 73 -4.76 3.40 -0.19
N ALA A 74 -4.21 4.60 -0.43
CA ALA A 74 -3.80 5.52 0.63
C ALA A 74 -4.97 5.87 1.57
N ARG A 75 -6.16 6.16 1.01
CA ARG A 75 -7.36 6.44 1.79
C ARG A 75 -7.83 5.22 2.58
N SER A 76 -7.80 4.03 1.97
CA SER A 76 -8.16 2.78 2.66
C SER A 76 -7.22 2.48 3.83
N ILE A 77 -5.91 2.68 3.68
CA ILE A 77 -4.94 2.56 4.77
C ILE A 77 -5.29 3.52 5.91
N VAL A 78 -5.49 4.80 5.60
CA VAL A 78 -5.84 5.81 6.61
C VAL A 78 -7.11 5.46 7.35
N ASN A 79 -8.18 5.13 6.61
CA ASN A 79 -9.46 4.79 7.19
C ASN A 79 -9.36 3.54 8.08
N TYR A 80 -8.62 2.52 7.66
CA TYR A 80 -8.43 1.31 8.47
C TYR A 80 -7.75 1.64 9.81
N TYR A 81 -6.60 2.31 9.78
CA TYR A 81 -5.84 2.61 11.00
C TYR A 81 -6.57 3.58 11.93
N LEU A 82 -7.29 4.56 11.37
CA LEU A 82 -8.10 5.49 12.16
C LEU A 82 -9.24 4.75 12.88
N ASN A 83 -9.99 3.90 12.15
CA ASN A 83 -11.19 3.28 12.69
C ASN A 83 -10.93 2.04 13.55
N THR A 84 -9.82 1.32 13.34
CA THR A 84 -9.54 0.04 14.02
C THR A 84 -8.45 0.11 15.08
N LYS A 85 -7.55 1.10 14.99
CA LYS A 85 -6.39 1.23 15.89
C LYS A 85 -6.29 2.61 16.57
N ASP A 86 -7.23 3.52 16.31
CA ASP A 86 -7.19 4.93 16.76
C ASP A 86 -5.86 5.62 16.42
N MET A 87 -5.34 5.34 15.21
CA MET A 87 -4.04 5.81 14.76
C MET A 87 -4.15 6.70 13.53
N ASN A 88 -3.58 7.90 13.62
CA ASN A 88 -3.51 8.82 12.48
C ASN A 88 -2.27 8.53 11.62
N VAL A 89 -2.52 8.08 10.39
CA VAL A 89 -1.49 7.69 9.40
C VAL A 89 -1.58 8.55 8.12
N ASN A 90 -2.05 9.79 8.23
CA ASN A 90 -2.33 10.68 7.10
C ASN A 90 -1.11 11.03 6.22
N SER A 91 0.11 10.74 6.67
CA SER A 91 1.35 10.96 5.92
C SER A 91 1.49 10.10 4.65
N VAL A 92 0.59 9.12 4.42
CA VAL A 92 0.49 8.38 3.14
C VAL A 92 -0.28 9.17 2.07
N ILE A 93 -1.14 10.13 2.44
CA ILE A 93 -2.04 10.80 1.49
C ILE A 93 -1.27 11.82 0.63
N GLY A 94 -1.58 11.84 -0.67
CA GLY A 94 -1.19 12.90 -1.61
C GLY A 94 0.23 12.77 -2.18
N GLN A 95 0.92 11.66 -1.94
CA GLN A 95 2.29 11.42 -2.37
C GLN A 95 2.42 10.04 -3.01
N ASP A 96 3.36 9.91 -3.95
CA ASP A 96 3.70 8.61 -4.54
C ASP A 96 4.44 7.74 -3.51
N PHE A 97 4.05 6.47 -3.40
CA PHE A 97 4.61 5.53 -2.45
C PHE A 97 4.49 4.09 -2.95
N TYR A 98 5.31 3.21 -2.40
CA TYR A 98 5.10 1.77 -2.46
C TYR A 98 4.55 1.25 -1.12
N VAL A 99 3.87 0.12 -1.14
CA VAL A 99 3.58 -0.66 0.07
C VAL A 99 4.46 -1.89 0.12
N LYS A 100 5.05 -2.19 1.28
CA LYS A 100 5.64 -3.50 1.56
C LYS A 100 4.83 -4.20 2.64
N ILE A 101 4.42 -5.42 2.36
CA ILE A 101 3.76 -6.26 3.38
C ILE A 101 4.85 -6.86 4.27
N ILE A 102 4.75 -6.71 5.59
CA ILE A 102 5.75 -7.17 6.58
C ILE A 102 5.16 -8.12 7.63
#